data_AF-A0A9P1P1U1-F1
#
_entry.id   AF-A0A9P1P1U1-F1
#
_cell.length_a   1.000
_cell.length_b   1.000
_cell.length_c   1.000
_cell.angle_alpha   90.00
_cell.angle_beta   90.00
_cell.angle_gamma   90.00
#
_symmetry.space_group_name_H-M   'P 1'
#
loop_
_entity.id
_entity.type
_entity.pdbx_description
1 polymer ?
#
loop_
_entity_poly.entity_id
_entity_poly.type
_entity_poly.pdbx_seq_one_letter_code
_entity_poly.pdbx_strand_id
1 'polypeptide(L)'
;MNEVKLFNICIDNITTEQLLEELGRRGGIVFTPNVDHLMRLQKDKEFYDIYNKSDYRVCDSQIVYYASRLLNQPIAEKISGSDLFPAFYNYYRDCEEIKIFLLGAAEGVAARAKVKINEKVGREMVVDCYSPPFGFEKDELECQRIVDRINHSKASVLAVGVGAPKQEKWIMKHKDKLNHAKIFLAIGATIDFEAGEKPRSPQWISEAGLEWLHRLVSEPLRLWKRYLIEDMPFFLLLMQQKLNLYHSPFSSLGDMATPHWQMPLLGQMLEDAGLLDELQVQRVLQIQEQRHNLRFGEIVTDLGWLRQETVDFFAEQLPQIGGSQQRQPLGYYLKQAMLLDDQQINLILLEQQQKYLRFGELAVQKQWLKQQTVDSILSYLTRPQTEMPL
;
A
#
# COMPACT_ATOMS: atom_id res chain seq x y z
N MET A 1 -4.76 10.16 1.50
CA MET A 1 -3.52 10.61 2.15
C MET A 1 -2.36 10.28 1.23
N ASN A 2 -1.28 11.05 1.24
CA ASN A 2 -0.09 10.66 0.48
C ASN A 2 0.56 9.48 1.21
N GLU A 3 0.93 8.45 0.46
CA GLU A 3 1.63 7.27 0.98
C GLU A 3 3.05 7.21 0.40
N VAL A 4 3.98 6.69 1.16
CA VAL A 4 5.36 6.41 0.74
C VAL A 4 5.52 4.90 0.62
N LYS A 5 5.80 4.41 -0.58
CA LYS A 5 6.02 2.98 -0.80
C LYS A 5 7.41 2.61 -0.31
N LEU A 6 7.49 1.70 0.66
CA LEU A 6 8.75 1.16 1.16
C LEU A 6 8.69 -0.36 1.13
N PHE A 7 9.44 -0.94 0.20
CA PHE A 7 9.39 -2.36 -0.12
C PHE A 7 7.96 -2.81 -0.48
N ASN A 8 7.42 -3.78 0.24
CA ASN A 8 6.12 -4.38 -0.01
C ASN A 8 4.95 -3.70 0.71
N ILE A 9 5.20 -2.68 1.56
CA ILE A 9 4.14 -1.94 2.25
C ILE A 9 4.16 -0.43 1.92
N CYS A 10 3.06 0.24 2.20
CA CYS A 10 2.96 1.70 2.18
C CYS A 10 3.09 2.26 3.61
N ILE A 11 3.82 3.35 3.77
CA ILE A 11 3.89 4.14 5.01
C ILE A 11 3.09 5.43 4.79
N ASP A 12 2.19 5.74 5.70
CA ASP A 12 1.38 6.95 5.62
C ASP A 12 2.25 8.20 5.83
N ASN A 13 2.18 9.13 4.88
CA ASN A 13 2.89 10.39 4.94
C ASN A 13 2.05 11.43 5.69
N ILE A 14 1.98 11.26 7.01
CA ILE A 14 1.11 12.02 7.92
C ILE A 14 1.92 12.59 9.09
N THR A 15 1.52 13.75 9.61
CA THR A 15 2.11 14.31 10.84
C THR A 15 1.45 13.71 12.09
N THR A 16 2.11 13.84 13.25
CA THR A 16 1.53 13.39 14.54
C THR A 16 0.19 14.07 14.79
N GLU A 17 0.09 15.38 14.55
CA GLU A 17 -1.15 16.15 14.73
C GLU A 17 -2.30 15.63 13.84
N GLN A 18 -2.02 15.41 12.55
CA GLN A 18 -3.00 14.88 11.60
C GLN A 18 -3.45 13.47 11.98
N LEU A 19 -2.50 12.60 12.39
CA LEU A 19 -2.82 11.25 12.84
C LEU A 19 -3.76 11.29 14.05
N LEU A 20 -3.47 12.15 15.02
CA LEU A 20 -4.31 12.29 16.21
C LEU A 20 -5.70 12.81 15.83
N GLU A 21 -5.82 13.85 15.01
CA GLU A 21 -7.14 14.32 14.55
C GLU A 21 -7.97 13.18 13.91
N GLU A 22 -7.35 12.40 13.04
CA GLU A 22 -7.96 11.30 12.32
C GLU A 22 -8.39 10.15 13.25
N LEU A 23 -7.56 9.79 14.24
CA LEU A 23 -7.93 8.82 15.27
C LEU A 23 -9.14 9.27 16.09
N GLY A 24 -9.28 10.56 16.35
CA GLY A 24 -10.42 11.11 17.08
C GLY A 24 -11.72 11.01 16.27
N ARG A 25 -11.62 11.15 14.95
CA ARG A 25 -12.80 11.13 14.05
C ARG A 25 -13.27 9.72 13.71
N ARG A 26 -12.36 8.82 13.39
CA ARG A 26 -12.69 7.47 12.85
C ARG A 26 -12.14 6.31 13.67
N GLY A 27 -11.29 6.56 14.67
CA GLY A 27 -10.52 5.51 15.31
C GLY A 27 -9.51 4.88 14.34
N GLY A 28 -9.09 3.67 14.66
CA GLY A 28 -8.28 2.83 13.77
C GLY A 28 -7.11 2.14 14.45
N ILE A 29 -6.41 1.32 13.68
CA ILE A 29 -5.27 0.51 14.08
C ILE A 29 -3.98 1.17 13.59
N VAL A 30 -3.11 1.51 14.54
CA VAL A 30 -1.84 2.18 14.26
C VAL A 30 -0.69 1.23 14.50
N PHE A 31 0.09 0.99 13.46
CA PHE A 31 1.37 0.29 13.51
C PHE A 31 2.52 1.24 13.20
N THR A 32 3.65 1.03 13.88
CA THR A 32 4.84 1.87 13.78
C THR A 32 6.00 1.02 13.20
N PRO A 33 6.02 0.69 11.90
CA PRO A 33 7.08 -0.13 11.32
C PRO A 33 8.46 0.55 11.44
N ASN A 34 9.42 -0.18 12.00
CA ASN A 34 10.85 0.10 11.88
C ASN A 34 11.55 -0.94 10.99
N VAL A 35 12.87 -0.83 10.85
CA VAL A 35 13.69 -1.71 10.02
C VAL A 35 13.42 -3.20 10.27
N ASP A 36 13.35 -3.64 11.52
CA ASP A 36 13.06 -5.05 11.86
C ASP A 36 11.67 -5.48 11.39
N HIS A 37 10.67 -4.59 11.47
CA HIS A 37 9.33 -4.89 10.95
C HIS A 37 9.39 -5.04 9.44
N LEU A 38 10.06 -4.12 8.74
CA LEU A 38 10.22 -4.18 7.29
C LEU A 38 10.92 -5.46 6.83
N MET A 39 11.90 -5.95 7.59
CA MET A 39 12.57 -7.22 7.29
C MET A 39 11.70 -8.44 7.58
N ARG A 40 10.94 -8.43 8.68
CA ARG A 40 9.94 -9.48 8.97
C ARG A 40 8.84 -9.53 7.92
N LEU A 41 8.39 -8.37 7.45
CA LEU A 41 7.41 -8.23 6.38
C LEU A 41 7.89 -8.81 5.04
N GLN A 42 9.18 -9.12 4.88
CA GLN A 42 9.67 -9.86 3.71
C GLN A 42 9.57 -11.39 3.87
N LYS A 43 9.30 -11.90 5.07
CA LYS A 43 9.45 -13.33 5.42
C LYS A 43 8.22 -13.95 6.10
N ASP A 44 7.35 -13.12 6.67
CA ASP A 44 6.11 -13.53 7.32
C ASP A 44 4.88 -12.98 6.55
N LYS A 45 4.22 -13.85 5.77
CA LYS A 45 3.03 -13.49 4.97
C LYS A 45 1.84 -13.08 5.84
N GLU A 46 1.65 -13.72 6.99
CA GLU A 46 0.56 -13.35 7.91
C GLU A 46 0.79 -11.93 8.44
N PHE A 47 2.02 -11.63 8.86
CA PHE A 47 2.38 -10.29 9.32
C PHE A 47 2.23 -9.23 8.22
N TYR A 48 2.58 -9.59 6.98
CA TYR A 48 2.35 -8.76 5.80
C TYR A 48 0.86 -8.44 5.59
N ASP A 49 0.00 -9.45 5.60
CA ASP A 49 -1.44 -9.28 5.40
C ASP A 49 -2.08 -8.46 6.52
N ILE A 50 -1.55 -8.57 7.74
CA ILE A 50 -1.96 -7.75 8.90
C ILE A 50 -1.63 -6.27 8.67
N TYR A 51 -0.43 -5.97 8.18
CA TYR A 51 -0.04 -4.59 7.85
C TYR A 51 -0.89 -3.99 6.74
N ASN A 52 -1.24 -4.76 5.71
CA ASN A 52 -2.11 -4.28 4.64
C ASN A 52 -3.54 -3.99 5.12
N LYS A 53 -3.98 -4.63 6.22
CA LYS A 53 -5.30 -4.43 6.83
C LYS A 53 -5.34 -3.36 7.94
N SER A 54 -4.20 -2.79 8.34
CA SER A 54 -4.17 -1.71 9.33
C SER A 54 -4.59 -0.37 8.72
N ASP A 55 -5.18 0.50 9.54
CA ASP A 55 -5.64 1.82 9.10
C ASP A 55 -4.51 2.84 8.96
N TYR A 56 -3.47 2.75 9.80
CA TYR A 56 -2.34 3.67 9.80
C TYR A 56 -1.01 2.94 10.02
N ARG A 57 -0.04 3.24 9.18
CA ARG A 57 1.35 2.76 9.22
C ARG A 57 2.27 3.96 9.26
N VAL A 58 2.80 4.31 10.42
CA VAL A 58 3.61 5.53 10.61
C VAL A 58 5.09 5.24 10.84
N CYS A 59 5.95 6.14 10.39
CA CYS A 59 7.39 5.93 10.36
C CYS A 59 8.04 5.93 11.76
N ASP A 60 8.38 4.76 12.30
CA ASP A 60 8.93 4.64 13.66
C ASP A 60 10.39 5.11 13.78
N SER A 61 11.21 4.78 12.77
CA SER A 61 12.67 4.88 12.88
C SER A 61 13.28 5.96 12.00
N GLN A 62 14.31 6.63 12.52
CA GLN A 62 15.07 7.64 11.79
C GLN A 62 15.73 7.07 10.52
N ILE A 63 16.12 5.78 10.54
CA ILE A 63 16.70 5.10 9.38
C ILE A 63 15.66 5.01 8.25
N VAL A 64 14.41 4.65 8.57
CA VAL A 64 13.31 4.60 7.59
C VAL A 64 12.98 5.99 7.06
N TYR A 65 12.97 7.00 7.94
CA TYR A 65 12.79 8.40 7.55
C TYR A 65 13.86 8.87 6.54
N TYR A 66 15.13 8.56 6.76
CA TYR A 66 16.20 8.89 5.82
C TYR A 66 16.15 8.05 4.53
N ALA A 67 15.78 6.78 4.64
CA ALA A 67 15.61 5.90 3.47
C ALA A 67 14.54 6.44 2.52
N SER A 68 13.44 6.98 3.07
CA SER A 68 12.38 7.62 2.29
C SER A 68 12.91 8.81 1.46
N ARG A 69 13.77 9.65 2.06
CA ARG A 69 14.44 10.77 1.35
C ARG A 69 15.36 10.26 0.25
N LEU A 70 16.11 9.18 0.51
CA LEU A 70 17.00 8.56 -0.48
C LEU A 70 16.25 8.02 -1.70
N LEU A 71 14.98 7.62 -1.50
CA LEU A 71 14.05 7.16 -2.54
C LEU A 71 13.26 8.30 -3.21
N ASN A 72 13.57 9.57 -2.91
CA ASN A 72 12.85 10.75 -3.38
C ASN A 72 11.35 10.77 -2.99
N GLN A 73 10.99 10.11 -1.90
CA GLN A 73 9.63 10.10 -1.33
C GLN A 73 9.71 10.49 0.16
N PRO A 74 9.95 11.79 0.46
CA PRO A 74 10.18 12.23 1.83
C PRO A 74 8.93 12.06 2.70
N ILE A 75 9.09 11.32 3.79
CA ILE A 75 8.12 11.26 4.89
C ILE A 75 8.18 12.59 5.64
N ALA A 76 7.03 13.12 6.02
CA ALA A 76 6.88 14.40 6.67
C ALA A 76 7.47 14.37 8.08
N GLU A 77 7.13 13.33 8.85
CA GLU A 77 7.48 13.24 10.26
C GLU A 77 7.85 11.80 10.67
N LYS A 78 8.85 11.66 11.55
CA LYS A 78 9.17 10.41 12.23
C LYS A 78 8.29 10.29 13.48
N ILE A 79 7.40 9.30 13.51
CA ILE A 79 6.44 9.06 14.57
C ILE A 79 6.75 7.68 15.19
N SER A 80 7.59 7.66 16.23
CA SER A 80 7.89 6.42 16.94
C SER A 80 6.78 6.02 17.90
N GLY A 81 6.66 4.74 18.24
CA GLY A 81 5.71 4.29 19.27
C GLY A 81 5.96 4.97 20.64
N SER A 82 7.21 5.34 20.92
CA SER A 82 7.57 6.11 22.11
C SER A 82 7.20 7.59 22.02
N ASP A 83 7.15 8.18 20.83
CA ASP A 83 6.74 9.59 20.67
C ASP A 83 5.21 9.69 20.57
N LEU A 84 4.58 8.75 19.86
CA LEU A 84 3.15 8.70 19.58
C LEU A 84 2.31 8.58 20.85
N PHE A 85 2.62 7.62 21.74
CA PHE A 85 1.74 7.35 22.87
C PHE A 85 1.68 8.50 23.90
N PRO A 86 2.81 9.17 24.24
CA PRO A 86 2.77 10.43 24.98
C PRO A 86 2.07 11.57 24.27
N ALA A 87 2.29 11.74 22.97
CA ALA A 87 1.56 12.76 22.20
C ALA A 87 0.05 12.48 22.26
N PHE A 88 -0.36 11.21 22.12
CA PHE A 88 -1.74 10.77 22.17
C PHE A 88 -2.42 11.09 23.50
N TYR A 89 -1.87 10.64 24.63
CA TYR A 89 -2.55 10.88 25.91
C TYR A 89 -2.53 12.36 26.32
N ASN A 90 -1.55 13.14 25.85
CA ASN A 90 -1.51 14.58 26.08
C ASN A 90 -2.51 15.34 25.21
N TYR A 91 -2.65 14.97 23.95
CA TYR A 91 -3.60 15.57 23.02
C TYR A 91 -5.05 15.34 23.48
N TYR A 92 -5.35 14.13 23.98
CA TYR A 92 -6.67 13.77 24.51
C TYR A 92 -6.80 13.93 26.03
N ARG A 93 -5.94 14.73 26.64
CA ARG A 93 -5.90 14.90 28.09
C ARG A 93 -7.27 15.25 28.67
N ASP A 94 -8.02 16.13 28.00
CA ASP A 94 -9.30 16.64 28.49
C ASP A 94 -10.54 15.91 27.92
N CYS A 95 -10.35 14.84 27.13
CA CYS A 95 -11.43 14.09 26.50
C CYS A 95 -11.83 12.87 27.34
N GLU A 96 -12.94 12.97 28.09
CA GLU A 96 -13.40 11.92 29.02
C GLU A 96 -13.78 10.60 28.34
N GLU A 97 -14.10 10.63 27.04
CA GLU A 97 -14.38 9.47 26.21
C GLU A 97 -13.14 8.62 25.95
N ILE A 98 -11.95 9.20 26.05
CA ILE A 98 -10.68 8.48 25.90
C ILE A 98 -10.33 7.79 27.20
N LYS A 99 -10.42 6.45 27.15
CA LYS A 99 -10.14 5.50 28.24
C LYS A 99 -9.19 4.45 27.72
N ILE A 100 -8.00 4.41 28.28
CA ILE A 100 -6.89 3.57 27.80
C ILE A 100 -6.81 2.29 28.63
N PHE A 101 -6.68 1.16 27.93
CA PHE A 101 -6.22 -0.10 28.50
C PHE A 101 -4.76 -0.34 28.09
N LEU A 102 -3.88 -0.64 29.05
CA LEU A 102 -2.49 -1.04 28.79
C LEU A 102 -2.36 -2.56 28.80
N LEU A 103 -1.94 -3.18 27.68
CA LEU A 103 -1.69 -4.61 27.60
C LEU A 103 -0.21 -4.88 27.31
N GLY A 104 0.53 -5.46 28.27
CA GLY A 104 1.92 -5.86 28.07
C GLY A 104 2.86 -5.49 29.20
N ALA A 105 4.14 -5.35 28.85
CA ALA A 105 5.26 -5.22 29.77
C ALA A 105 5.38 -6.37 30.80
N ALA A 106 6.43 -6.33 31.63
CA ALA A 106 6.60 -7.30 32.72
C ALA A 106 5.61 -7.04 33.86
N GLU A 107 5.42 -8.04 34.72
CA GLU A 107 4.51 -7.95 35.87
C GLU A 107 4.77 -6.69 36.71
N GLY A 108 3.69 -5.95 37.00
CA GLY A 108 3.74 -4.69 37.75
C GLY A 108 4.22 -3.47 36.96
N VAL A 109 4.83 -3.61 35.78
CA VAL A 109 5.30 -2.47 34.97
C VAL A 109 4.12 -1.67 34.41
N ALA A 110 3.13 -2.35 33.81
CA ALA A 110 1.95 -1.67 33.25
C ALA A 110 1.12 -0.94 34.34
N ALA A 111 1.07 -1.49 35.55
CA ALA A 111 0.43 -0.86 36.69
C ALA A 111 1.15 0.43 37.12
N ARG A 112 2.49 0.43 37.15
CA ARG A 112 3.28 1.66 37.39
C ARG A 112 3.07 2.70 36.29
N ALA A 113 3.03 2.28 35.02
CA ALA A 113 2.73 3.16 33.90
C ALA A 113 1.33 3.79 34.03
N LYS A 114 0.30 3.00 34.38
CA LYS A 114 -1.06 3.50 34.66
C LYS A 114 -1.05 4.65 35.68
N VAL A 115 -0.39 4.46 36.82
CA VAL A 115 -0.31 5.48 37.88
C VAL A 115 0.37 6.74 37.37
N LYS A 116 1.58 6.62 36.79
CA LYS A 116 2.35 7.77 36.30
C LYS A 116 1.63 8.55 35.20
N ILE A 117 0.98 7.85 34.27
CA ILE A 117 0.24 8.50 33.18
C ILE A 117 -0.95 9.27 33.76
N ASN A 118 -1.74 8.66 34.65
CA ASN A 118 -2.89 9.32 35.26
C ASN A 118 -2.48 10.54 36.10
N GLU A 119 -1.36 10.48 36.82
CA GLU A 119 -0.78 11.63 37.53
C GLU A 119 -0.37 12.76 36.57
N LYS A 120 0.28 12.44 35.45
CA LYS A 120 0.70 13.42 34.42
C LYS A 120 -0.50 14.09 33.74
N VAL A 121 -1.55 13.32 33.47
CA VAL A 121 -2.76 13.76 32.77
C VAL A 121 -3.69 14.54 33.71
N GLY A 122 -3.73 14.17 35.00
CA GLY A 122 -4.59 14.79 36.00
C GLY A 122 -5.99 14.17 36.11
N ARG A 123 -6.22 13.01 35.50
CA ARG A 123 -7.48 12.22 35.59
C ARG A 123 -7.22 10.74 35.41
N GLU A 124 -8.22 9.91 35.72
CA GLU A 124 -8.18 8.48 35.40
C GLU A 124 -8.42 8.25 33.89
N MET A 125 -7.36 8.41 33.09
CA MET A 125 -7.38 8.17 31.65
C MET A 125 -7.02 6.72 31.32
N VAL A 126 -6.01 6.16 31.97
CA VAL A 126 -5.69 4.74 31.93
C VAL A 126 -6.59 4.03 32.94
N VAL A 127 -7.63 3.36 32.45
CA VAL A 127 -8.69 2.77 33.27
C VAL A 127 -8.33 1.39 33.81
N ASP A 128 -7.55 0.60 33.05
CA ASP A 128 -7.06 -0.71 33.51
C ASP A 128 -5.78 -1.11 32.75
N CYS A 129 -5.10 -2.13 33.25
CA CYS A 129 -3.88 -2.64 32.67
C CYS A 129 -3.69 -4.13 32.97
N TYR A 130 -3.01 -4.85 32.08
CA TYR A 130 -2.67 -6.24 32.30
C TYR A 130 -1.32 -6.60 31.67
N SER A 131 -0.50 -7.34 32.42
CA SER A 131 0.78 -7.89 31.97
C SER A 131 0.63 -9.40 31.82
N PRO A 132 0.39 -9.91 30.60
CA PRO A 132 0.11 -11.32 30.38
C PRO A 132 1.39 -12.17 30.50
N PRO A 133 1.26 -13.47 30.80
CA PRO A 133 2.40 -14.38 30.84
C PRO A 133 3.04 -14.55 29.46
N PHE A 134 4.30 -14.98 29.43
CA PHE A 134 4.98 -15.23 28.16
C PHE A 134 4.28 -16.35 27.37
N GLY A 135 3.93 -16.08 26.11
CA GLY A 135 3.24 -17.04 25.25
C GLY A 135 1.72 -17.03 25.37
N PHE A 136 1.12 -16.08 26.10
CA PHE A 136 -0.33 -15.95 26.26
C PHE A 136 -1.09 -15.93 24.93
N GLU A 137 -0.47 -15.46 23.85
CA GLU A 137 -1.07 -15.39 22.52
C GLU A 137 -1.46 -16.76 21.94
N LYS A 138 -0.91 -17.84 22.52
CA LYS A 138 -1.20 -19.23 22.16
C LYS A 138 -2.23 -19.89 23.09
N ASP A 139 -2.56 -19.25 24.21
CA ASP A 139 -3.54 -19.74 25.17
C ASP A 139 -4.88 -19.03 24.92
N GLU A 140 -5.84 -19.75 24.34
CA GLU A 140 -7.14 -19.19 23.99
C GLU A 140 -7.96 -18.78 25.21
N LEU A 141 -7.82 -19.48 26.35
CA LEU A 141 -8.48 -19.12 27.61
C LEU A 141 -7.91 -17.81 28.14
N GLU A 142 -6.59 -17.66 28.09
CA GLU A 142 -5.94 -16.42 28.52
C GLU A 142 -6.28 -15.25 27.59
N CYS A 143 -6.30 -15.47 26.27
CA CYS A 143 -6.74 -14.45 25.32
C CYS A 143 -8.20 -14.04 25.56
N GLN A 144 -9.09 -14.98 25.88
CA GLN A 144 -10.48 -14.69 26.21
C GLN A 144 -10.59 -13.88 27.50
N ARG A 145 -9.83 -14.23 28.55
CA ARG A 145 -9.78 -13.43 29.80
C ARG A 145 -9.31 -12.01 29.55
N ILE A 146 -8.32 -11.81 28.69
CA ILE A 146 -7.83 -10.48 28.31
C ILE A 146 -8.92 -9.70 27.60
N VAL A 147 -9.59 -10.29 26.60
CA VAL A 147 -10.72 -9.67 25.89
C VAL A 147 -11.83 -9.28 26.84
N ASP A 148 -12.22 -10.19 27.75
CA ASP A 148 -13.25 -9.91 28.74
C ASP A 148 -12.84 -8.76 29.64
N ARG A 149 -11.61 -8.75 30.16
CA ARG A 149 -11.11 -7.67 31.02
C ARG A 149 -11.11 -6.32 30.31
N ILE A 150 -10.67 -6.26 29.06
CA ILE A 150 -10.71 -5.03 28.26
C ILE A 150 -12.15 -4.54 28.10
N ASN A 151 -13.10 -5.43 27.78
CA ASN A 151 -14.51 -5.08 27.66
C ASN A 151 -15.11 -4.56 28.98
N HIS A 152 -14.81 -5.23 30.10
CA HIS A 152 -15.27 -4.80 31.43
C HIS A 152 -14.73 -3.42 31.83
N SER A 153 -13.50 -3.08 31.43
CA SER A 153 -12.91 -1.76 31.69
C SER A 153 -13.57 -0.62 30.90
N LYS A 154 -14.36 -0.94 29.86
CA LYS A 154 -14.95 0.02 28.90
C LYS A 154 -13.91 0.93 28.24
N ALA A 155 -12.68 0.44 28.07
CA ALA A 155 -11.64 1.18 27.38
C ALA A 155 -12.02 1.43 25.92
N SER A 156 -11.85 2.68 25.48
CA SER A 156 -12.02 3.10 24.09
C SER A 156 -10.72 3.01 23.28
N VAL A 157 -9.59 2.85 23.97
CA VAL A 157 -8.25 2.73 23.40
C VAL A 157 -7.55 1.52 23.98
N LEU A 158 -6.98 0.67 23.13
CA LEU A 158 -6.09 -0.41 23.54
C LEU A 158 -4.66 -0.08 23.10
N ALA A 159 -3.76 0.07 24.07
CA ALA A 159 -2.33 0.25 23.82
C ALA A 159 -1.57 -1.03 24.21
N VAL A 160 -0.94 -1.67 23.22
CA VAL A 160 -0.31 -2.99 23.37
C VAL A 160 1.21 -2.88 23.27
N GLY A 161 1.90 -3.41 24.28
CA GLY A 161 3.36 -3.42 24.40
C GLY A 161 3.91 -4.82 24.73
N VAL A 162 3.65 -5.79 23.86
CA VAL A 162 4.19 -7.17 23.99
C VAL A 162 5.24 -7.50 22.92
N GLY A 163 5.56 -6.54 22.06
CA GLY A 163 6.56 -6.65 21.01
C GLY A 163 6.02 -7.23 19.71
N ALA A 164 6.67 -6.85 18.60
CA ALA A 164 6.34 -7.36 17.28
C ALA A 164 6.94 -8.75 17.02
N PRO A 165 6.28 -9.60 16.21
CA PRO A 165 5.00 -9.37 15.51
C PRO A 165 3.76 -9.69 16.38
N LYS A 166 3.94 -9.98 17.67
CA LYS A 166 2.88 -10.54 18.52
C LYS A 166 1.76 -9.55 18.75
N GLN A 167 2.10 -8.29 19.03
CA GLN A 167 1.11 -7.24 19.31
C GLN A 167 0.21 -6.98 18.09
N GLU A 168 0.77 -6.93 16.88
CA GLU A 168 0.00 -6.71 15.65
C GLU A 168 -0.92 -7.91 15.35
N LYS A 169 -0.39 -9.13 15.45
CA LYS A 169 -1.17 -10.37 15.29
C LYS A 169 -2.30 -10.47 16.30
N TRP A 170 -2.02 -10.17 17.57
CA TRP A 170 -3.03 -10.24 18.62
C TRP A 170 -4.13 -9.20 18.43
N ILE A 171 -3.77 -7.95 18.12
CA ILE A 171 -4.74 -6.88 17.83
C ILE A 171 -5.65 -7.32 16.67
N MET A 172 -5.09 -7.74 15.54
CA MET A 172 -5.89 -8.11 14.36
C MET A 172 -6.79 -9.31 14.60
N LYS A 173 -6.34 -10.28 15.40
CA LYS A 173 -7.12 -11.48 15.73
C LYS A 173 -8.30 -11.18 16.66
N HIS A 174 -8.19 -10.19 17.55
CA HIS A 174 -9.15 -9.98 18.64
C HIS A 174 -9.91 -8.65 18.59
N LYS A 175 -9.55 -7.71 17.72
CA LYS A 175 -10.19 -6.38 17.63
C LYS A 175 -11.72 -6.43 17.54
N ASP A 176 -12.27 -7.38 16.78
CA ASP A 176 -13.71 -7.48 16.54
C ASP A 176 -14.50 -8.00 17.77
N LYS A 177 -13.79 -8.50 18.78
CA LYS A 177 -14.37 -8.91 20.07
C LYS A 177 -14.34 -7.80 21.12
N LEU A 178 -13.76 -6.64 20.81
CA LEU A 178 -13.59 -5.53 21.73
C LEU A 178 -14.69 -4.50 21.48
N ASN A 179 -15.69 -4.46 22.36
CA ASN A 179 -16.96 -3.77 22.13
C ASN A 179 -16.84 -2.24 22.17
N HIS A 180 -15.86 -1.73 22.91
CA HIS A 180 -15.70 -0.30 23.19
C HIS A 180 -14.46 0.29 22.52
N ALA A 181 -13.43 -0.53 22.30
CA ALA A 181 -12.16 -0.07 21.75
C ALA A 181 -12.31 0.30 20.27
N LYS A 182 -11.98 1.55 19.94
CA LYS A 182 -11.96 2.06 18.56
C LYS A 182 -10.56 2.38 18.07
N ILE A 183 -9.62 2.58 18.99
CA ILE A 183 -8.24 2.93 18.68
C ILE A 183 -7.33 1.83 19.21
N PHE A 184 -6.46 1.31 18.36
CA PHE A 184 -5.51 0.26 18.69
C PHE A 184 -4.10 0.74 18.40
N LEU A 185 -3.26 0.81 19.43
CA LEU A 185 -1.90 1.32 19.31
C LEU A 185 -0.90 0.20 19.62
N ALA A 186 -0.11 -0.20 18.63
CA ALA A 186 1.01 -1.13 18.82
C ALA A 186 2.25 -0.33 19.22
N ILE A 187 2.54 -0.24 20.52
CA ILE A 187 3.52 0.71 21.08
C ILE A 187 4.82 0.06 21.57
N GLY A 188 4.96 -1.25 21.46
CA GLY A 188 6.21 -1.95 21.80
C GLY A 188 6.67 -1.66 23.24
N ALA A 189 7.92 -1.22 23.42
CA ALA A 189 8.52 -0.98 24.73
C ALA A 189 8.07 0.33 25.42
N THR A 190 7.11 1.06 24.87
CA THR A 190 6.69 2.36 25.43
C THR A 190 6.09 2.23 26.83
N ILE A 191 5.45 1.11 27.17
CA ILE A 191 4.94 0.88 28.52
C ILE A 191 6.09 0.87 29.54
N ASP A 192 7.22 0.24 29.21
CA ASP A 192 8.43 0.24 30.07
C ASP A 192 8.99 1.65 30.26
N PHE A 193 8.98 2.48 29.20
CA PHE A 193 9.43 3.87 29.28
C PHE A 193 8.51 4.72 30.16
N GLU A 194 7.19 4.60 30.01
CA GLU A 194 6.23 5.35 30.84
C GLU A 194 6.25 4.89 32.30
N ALA A 195 6.53 3.61 32.56
CA ALA A 195 6.77 3.09 33.90
C ALA A 195 8.09 3.58 34.51
N GLY A 196 9.02 4.10 33.70
CA GLY A 196 10.38 4.48 34.11
C GLY A 196 11.30 3.28 34.37
N GLU A 197 10.99 2.11 33.81
CA GLU A 197 11.81 0.89 33.93
C GLU A 197 13.07 0.98 33.06
N LYS A 198 12.94 1.64 31.91
CA LYS A 198 14.05 1.86 30.98
C LYS A 198 14.19 3.35 30.69
N PRO A 199 15.42 3.89 30.70
CA PRO A 199 15.63 5.23 30.19
C PRO A 199 15.41 5.25 28.68
N ARG A 200 14.82 6.32 28.15
CA ARG A 200 14.84 6.59 26.71
C ARG A 200 16.27 6.96 26.29
N SER A 201 16.61 6.67 25.03
CA SER A 201 17.83 7.22 24.46
C SER A 201 17.79 8.75 24.49
N PRO A 202 18.91 9.43 24.79
CA PRO A 202 19.01 10.88 24.66
C PRO A 202 18.49 11.36 23.30
N GLN A 203 17.76 12.48 23.29
CA GLN A 203 17.06 12.98 22.11
C GLN A 203 18.01 13.17 20.91
N TRP A 204 19.19 13.76 21.14
CA TRP A 204 20.19 13.97 20.08
C TRP A 204 20.69 12.66 19.44
N ILE A 205 20.72 11.55 20.19
CA ILE A 205 21.08 10.22 19.66
C ILE A 205 19.97 9.69 18.76
N SER A 206 18.71 9.85 19.18
CA SER A 206 17.55 9.42 18.38
C SER A 206 17.43 10.25 17.10
N GLU A 207 17.59 11.58 17.18
CA GLU A 207 17.57 12.50 16.03
C GLU A 207 18.70 12.24 15.03
N ALA A 208 19.89 11.86 15.52
CA ALA A 208 21.00 11.43 14.67
C ALA A 208 20.80 10.04 14.03
N GLY A 209 19.76 9.30 14.43
CA GLY A 209 19.51 7.93 13.99
C GLY A 209 20.47 6.89 14.56
N LEU A 210 21.13 7.20 15.68
CA LEU A 210 22.09 6.33 16.37
C LEU A 210 21.46 5.55 17.54
N GLU A 211 20.14 5.62 17.71
CA GLU A 211 19.42 4.92 18.78
C GLU A 211 19.64 3.41 18.76
N TRP A 212 19.67 2.80 17.57
CA TRP A 212 19.96 1.37 17.44
C TRP A 212 21.37 1.02 17.96
N LEU A 213 22.36 1.88 17.73
CA LEU A 213 23.73 1.67 18.19
C LEU A 213 23.81 1.82 19.72
N HIS A 214 23.17 2.84 20.28
CA HIS A 214 23.07 3.01 21.72
C HIS A 214 22.44 1.77 22.38
N ARG A 215 21.33 1.27 21.83
CA ARG A 215 20.66 0.07 22.32
C ARG A 215 21.52 -1.18 22.17
N LEU A 216 22.27 -1.32 21.07
CA LEU A 216 23.20 -2.43 20.86
C LEU A 216 24.28 -2.46 21.95
N VAL A 217 24.84 -1.31 22.30
CA VAL A 217 25.85 -1.20 23.37
C VAL A 217 25.23 -1.51 24.74
N SER A 218 23.98 -1.10 24.99
CA SER A 218 23.28 -1.39 26.25
C SER A 218 22.85 -2.86 26.40
N GLU A 219 22.43 -3.51 25.30
CA GLU A 219 21.89 -4.87 25.32
C GLU A 219 22.52 -5.77 24.22
N PRO A 220 23.86 -5.93 24.20
CA PRO A 220 24.57 -6.52 23.06
C PRO A 220 24.15 -7.96 22.80
N LEU A 221 24.05 -8.79 23.85
CA LEU A 221 23.67 -10.22 23.73
C LEU A 221 22.27 -10.41 23.13
N ARG A 222 21.36 -9.45 23.33
CA ARG A 222 20.00 -9.51 22.83
C ARG A 222 19.86 -8.94 21.42
N LEU A 223 20.59 -7.88 21.09
CA LEU A 223 20.35 -7.08 19.89
C LEU A 223 21.35 -7.28 18.75
N TRP A 224 22.53 -7.88 19.01
CA TRP A 224 23.57 -8.05 17.99
C TRP A 224 23.07 -8.80 16.75
N LYS A 225 22.36 -9.92 16.95
CA LYS A 225 21.84 -10.74 15.86
C LYS A 225 20.77 -9.98 15.07
N ARG A 226 19.88 -9.29 15.77
CA ARG A 226 18.84 -8.46 15.14
C ARG A 226 19.47 -7.41 14.23
N TYR A 227 20.37 -6.58 14.76
CA TYR A 227 20.89 -5.44 14.00
C TYR A 227 21.93 -5.83 12.94
N LEU A 228 22.84 -6.75 13.25
CA LEU A 228 23.98 -7.05 12.37
C LEU A 228 23.70 -8.20 11.39
N ILE A 229 22.61 -8.96 11.57
CA ILE A 229 22.27 -10.09 10.71
C ILE A 229 20.87 -9.93 10.14
N GLU A 230 19.86 -9.73 10.98
CA GLU A 230 18.45 -9.74 10.55
C GLU A 230 18.04 -8.45 9.84
N ASP A 231 18.54 -7.30 10.31
CA ASP A 231 18.22 -5.97 9.80
C ASP A 231 19.13 -5.52 8.66
N MET A 232 20.35 -6.06 8.54
CA MET A 232 21.31 -5.68 7.48
C MET A 232 20.80 -5.82 6.03
N PRO A 233 19.99 -6.85 5.68
CA PRO A 233 19.38 -6.95 4.35
C PRO A 233 18.55 -5.71 3.95
N PHE A 234 18.13 -4.88 4.90
CA PHE A 234 17.41 -3.63 4.64
C PHE A 234 18.12 -2.73 3.64
N PHE A 235 19.44 -2.55 3.79
CA PHE A 235 20.20 -1.66 2.91
C PHE A 235 20.30 -2.19 1.49
N LEU A 236 20.37 -3.52 1.33
CA LEU A 236 20.34 -4.17 0.02
C LEU A 236 18.98 -3.97 -0.64
N LEU A 237 17.88 -4.22 0.09
CA LEU A 237 16.53 -4.00 -0.43
C LEU A 237 16.29 -2.52 -0.77
N LEU A 238 16.82 -1.60 0.03
CA LEU A 238 16.74 -0.16 -0.22
C LEU A 238 17.45 0.22 -1.52
N MET A 239 18.65 -0.34 -1.76
CA MET A 239 19.37 -0.16 -3.01
C MET A 239 18.61 -0.77 -4.19
N GLN A 240 18.08 -1.98 -4.04
CA GLN A 240 17.25 -2.63 -5.06
C GLN A 240 16.02 -1.78 -5.39
N GLN A 241 15.31 -1.27 -4.39
CA GLN A 241 14.15 -0.41 -4.62
C GLN A 241 14.53 0.89 -5.33
N LYS A 242 15.65 1.52 -4.93
CA LYS A 242 16.17 2.72 -5.60
C LYS A 242 16.51 2.48 -7.07
N LEU A 243 16.97 1.27 -7.40
CA LEU A 243 17.31 0.84 -8.75
C LEU A 243 16.13 0.19 -9.49
N ASN A 244 14.92 0.20 -8.91
CA ASN A 244 13.72 -0.48 -9.42
C ASN A 244 13.88 -2.00 -9.65
N LEU A 245 14.74 -2.64 -8.86
CA LEU A 245 15.03 -4.10 -8.88
C LEU A 245 14.37 -4.85 -7.72
N TYR A 246 13.65 -4.15 -6.83
CA TYR A 246 13.00 -4.78 -5.69
C TYR A 246 11.74 -5.54 -6.13
N HIS A 247 11.60 -6.79 -5.69
CA HIS A 247 10.40 -7.60 -5.87
C HIS A 247 9.83 -7.99 -4.50
N SER A 248 8.51 -7.86 -4.34
CA SER A 248 7.84 -8.30 -3.12
C SER A 248 7.90 -9.82 -3.01
N PRO A 249 8.26 -10.39 -1.86
CA PRO A 249 8.27 -11.84 -1.66
C PRO A 249 6.86 -12.43 -1.55
N PHE A 250 5.85 -11.56 -1.34
CA PHE A 250 4.45 -11.94 -1.13
C PHE A 250 3.51 -11.44 -2.22
N SER A 251 4.08 -11.02 -3.35
CA SER A 251 3.29 -10.78 -4.54
C SER A 251 2.61 -12.10 -4.98
N SER A 252 1.37 -12.26 -4.56
CA SER A 252 0.35 -12.99 -5.30
C SER A 252 -0.52 -11.92 -5.98
N LEU A 253 -0.32 -11.67 -7.28
CA LEU A 253 -1.25 -11.13 -8.30
C LEU A 253 -2.29 -10.01 -7.96
N GLY A 254 -2.31 -9.43 -6.77
CA GLY A 254 -3.36 -8.55 -6.28
C GLY A 254 -2.89 -7.15 -5.89
N ASP A 255 -1.59 -6.93 -5.69
CA ASP A 255 -1.04 -5.64 -5.23
C ASP A 255 -0.19 -4.93 -6.30
N MET A 256 -0.31 -5.34 -7.56
CA MET A 256 0.26 -4.61 -8.70
C MET A 256 -0.83 -4.36 -9.74
N ALA A 257 -1.34 -3.13 -9.77
CA ALA A 257 -1.61 -2.51 -11.06
C ALA A 257 -0.33 -2.69 -11.91
N THR A 258 -0.43 -3.38 -13.05
CA THR A 258 0.71 -3.56 -13.97
C THR A 258 1.10 -2.21 -14.56
N PRO A 259 2.35 -1.75 -14.43
CA PRO A 259 2.82 -0.58 -15.15
C PRO A 259 2.78 -0.86 -16.67
N HIS A 260 2.33 0.12 -17.48
CA HIS A 260 2.18 -0.06 -18.94
C HIS A 260 3.37 -0.75 -19.62
N TRP A 261 4.63 -0.48 -19.22
CA TRP A 261 5.85 -1.00 -19.85
C TRP A 261 6.14 -2.51 -19.64
N GLN A 262 5.37 -3.23 -18.82
CA GLN A 262 5.40 -4.70 -18.74
C GLN A 262 4.25 -5.38 -19.50
N MET A 263 3.29 -4.60 -20.01
CA MET A 263 2.30 -5.10 -20.95
C MET A 263 2.98 -5.36 -22.31
N PRO A 264 2.69 -6.48 -22.99
CA PRO A 264 2.99 -6.66 -24.39
C PRO A 264 2.50 -5.42 -25.16
N LEU A 265 3.26 -4.97 -26.15
CA LEU A 265 2.94 -3.77 -26.94
C LEU A 265 1.47 -3.79 -27.41
N LEU A 266 0.98 -4.97 -27.78
CA LEU A 266 -0.42 -5.19 -28.14
C LEU A 266 -1.42 -4.91 -27.00
N GLY A 267 -1.11 -5.28 -25.76
CA GLY A 267 -1.94 -4.97 -24.58
C GLY A 267 -2.05 -3.47 -24.33
N GLN A 268 -0.95 -2.73 -24.47
CA GLN A 268 -0.96 -1.26 -24.38
C GLN A 268 -1.77 -0.64 -25.51
N MET A 269 -1.55 -1.08 -26.75
CA MET A 269 -2.25 -0.52 -27.93
C MET A 269 -3.76 -0.72 -27.85
N LEU A 270 -4.22 -1.85 -27.33
CA LEU A 270 -5.64 -2.14 -27.15
C LEU A 270 -6.25 -1.36 -25.97
N GLU A 271 -5.48 -1.15 -24.90
CA GLU A 271 -5.89 -0.30 -23.75
C GLU A 271 -5.98 1.18 -24.15
N ASP A 272 -4.95 1.72 -24.82
CA ASP A 272 -4.91 3.11 -25.31
C ASP A 272 -6.03 3.38 -26.32
N ALA A 273 -6.38 2.39 -27.14
CA ALA A 273 -7.53 2.48 -28.05
C ALA A 273 -8.89 2.33 -27.34
N GLY A 274 -8.91 2.06 -26.04
CA GLY A 274 -10.11 1.84 -25.23
C GLY A 274 -10.87 0.56 -25.61
N LEU A 275 -10.20 -0.39 -26.27
CA LEU A 275 -10.76 -1.68 -26.69
C LEU A 275 -10.69 -2.74 -25.58
N LEU A 276 -9.74 -2.60 -24.66
CA LEU A 276 -9.67 -3.35 -23.40
C LEU A 276 -9.52 -2.37 -22.23
N ASP A 277 -10.01 -2.74 -21.04
CA ASP A 277 -9.71 -2.02 -19.80
C ASP A 277 -8.51 -2.62 -19.04
N GLU A 278 -8.01 -1.88 -18.05
CA GLU A 278 -6.82 -2.23 -17.26
C GLU A 278 -6.95 -3.63 -16.61
N LEU A 279 -8.15 -3.99 -16.15
CA LEU A 279 -8.42 -5.27 -15.50
C LEU A 279 -8.46 -6.41 -16.52
N GLN A 280 -9.00 -6.18 -17.71
CA GLN A 280 -8.98 -7.15 -18.81
C GLN A 280 -7.55 -7.43 -19.27
N VAL A 281 -6.71 -6.40 -19.40
CA VAL A 281 -5.29 -6.59 -19.76
C VAL A 281 -4.55 -7.38 -18.69
N GLN A 282 -4.72 -7.04 -17.41
CA GLN A 282 -4.10 -7.78 -16.31
C GLN A 282 -4.51 -9.25 -16.26
N ARG A 283 -5.79 -9.53 -16.53
CA ARG A 283 -6.30 -10.91 -16.58
C ARG A 283 -5.69 -11.73 -17.71
N VAL A 284 -5.40 -11.12 -18.87
CA VAL A 284 -4.73 -11.79 -19.98
C VAL A 284 -3.27 -12.10 -19.64
N LEU A 285 -2.56 -11.15 -19.01
CA LEU A 285 -1.18 -11.37 -18.55
C LEU A 285 -1.07 -12.51 -17.53
N GLN A 286 -2.04 -12.60 -16.63
CA GLN A 286 -2.12 -13.69 -15.66
C GLN A 286 -2.33 -15.06 -16.33
N ILE A 287 -3.22 -15.15 -17.32
CA ILE A 287 -3.45 -16.41 -18.06
C ILE A 287 -2.20 -16.79 -18.86
N GLN A 288 -1.53 -15.82 -19.45
CA GLN A 288 -0.29 -16.01 -20.20
C GLN A 288 0.86 -16.51 -19.31
N GLU A 289 0.94 -16.01 -18.08
CA GLU A 289 1.92 -16.46 -17.08
C GLU A 289 1.66 -17.90 -16.63
N GLN A 290 0.40 -18.34 -16.57
CA GLN A 290 0.05 -19.72 -16.23
C GLN A 290 0.15 -20.67 -17.42
N ARG A 291 0.05 -20.15 -18.65
CA ARG A 291 0.07 -20.90 -19.90
C ARG A 291 1.04 -20.25 -20.87
N HIS A 292 2.33 -20.48 -20.63
CA HIS A 292 3.46 -19.86 -21.35
C HIS A 292 3.48 -20.09 -22.88
N ASN A 293 2.66 -21.00 -23.40
CA ASN A 293 2.57 -21.31 -24.83
C ASN A 293 1.57 -20.44 -25.59
N LEU A 294 0.77 -19.61 -24.91
CA LEU A 294 -0.25 -18.77 -25.54
C LEU A 294 0.20 -17.31 -25.65
N ARG A 295 -0.02 -16.70 -26.81
CA ARG A 295 0.26 -15.28 -27.07
C ARG A 295 -0.88 -14.41 -26.54
N PHE A 296 -0.57 -13.15 -26.26
CA PHE A 296 -1.53 -12.22 -25.64
C PHE A 296 -2.80 -12.08 -26.47
N GLY A 297 -2.66 -11.90 -27.79
CA GLY A 297 -3.77 -11.80 -28.72
C GLY A 297 -4.63 -13.07 -28.78
N GLU A 298 -4.02 -14.25 -28.74
CA GLU A 298 -4.74 -15.54 -28.76
C GLU A 298 -5.63 -15.68 -27.53
N ILE A 299 -5.14 -15.27 -26.36
CA ILE A 299 -5.91 -15.30 -25.11
C ILE A 299 -7.08 -14.31 -25.18
N VAL A 300 -6.88 -13.11 -25.72
CA VAL A 300 -7.95 -12.11 -25.89
C VAL A 300 -9.06 -12.64 -26.81
N THR A 301 -8.69 -13.29 -27.91
CA THR A 301 -9.65 -13.90 -28.84
C THR A 301 -10.36 -15.10 -28.23
N ASP A 302 -9.64 -15.98 -27.53
CA ASP A 302 -10.21 -17.16 -26.86
C ASP A 302 -11.22 -16.79 -25.77
N LEU A 303 -11.02 -15.64 -25.11
CA LEU A 303 -11.97 -15.08 -24.16
C LEU A 303 -13.18 -14.38 -24.83
N GLY A 304 -13.16 -14.23 -26.15
CA GLY A 304 -14.24 -13.66 -26.95
C GLY A 304 -14.39 -12.14 -26.82
N TRP A 305 -13.37 -11.44 -26.32
CA TRP A 305 -13.44 -10.00 -26.07
C TRP A 305 -13.22 -9.17 -27.33
N LEU A 306 -12.31 -9.61 -28.20
CA LEU A 306 -12.08 -9.02 -29.52
C LEU A 306 -12.03 -10.12 -30.58
N ARG A 307 -12.28 -9.74 -31.83
CA ARG A 307 -12.11 -10.64 -32.97
C ARG A 307 -10.64 -10.75 -33.34
N GLN A 308 -10.24 -11.90 -33.89
CA GLN A 308 -8.87 -12.13 -34.33
C GLN A 308 -8.40 -11.05 -35.31
N GLU A 309 -9.27 -10.67 -36.26
CA GLU A 309 -8.95 -9.67 -37.27
C GLU A 309 -8.67 -8.28 -36.66
N THR A 310 -9.38 -7.93 -35.59
CA THR A 310 -9.14 -6.69 -34.84
C THR A 310 -7.79 -6.77 -34.12
N VAL A 311 -7.49 -7.90 -33.49
CA VAL A 311 -6.23 -8.13 -32.78
C VAL A 311 -5.04 -8.09 -33.75
N ASP A 312 -5.14 -8.78 -34.88
CA ASP A 312 -4.10 -8.83 -35.92
C ASP A 312 -3.87 -7.46 -36.57
N PHE A 313 -4.93 -6.67 -36.77
CA PHE A 313 -4.81 -5.32 -37.28
C PHE A 313 -3.95 -4.45 -36.35
N PHE A 314 -4.20 -4.48 -35.04
CA PHE A 314 -3.42 -3.70 -34.07
C PHE A 314 -2.00 -4.27 -33.87
N ALA A 315 -1.83 -5.59 -33.90
CA ALA A 315 -0.53 -6.22 -33.69
C ALA A 315 0.43 -6.05 -34.88
N GLU A 316 -0.09 -6.17 -36.10
CA GLU A 316 0.75 -6.34 -37.30
C GLU A 316 0.59 -5.21 -38.31
N GLN A 317 -0.65 -4.74 -38.56
CA GLN A 317 -0.91 -3.80 -39.65
C GLN A 317 -0.70 -2.36 -39.21
N LEU A 318 -1.28 -1.95 -38.07
CA LEU A 318 -1.27 -0.57 -37.59
C LEU A 318 0.14 0.02 -37.40
N PRO A 319 1.13 -0.70 -36.83
CA PRO A 319 2.51 -0.19 -36.70
C PRO A 319 3.19 0.10 -38.06
N GLN A 320 2.81 -0.60 -39.13
CA GLN A 320 3.44 -0.47 -40.44
C GLN A 320 2.92 0.74 -41.25
N ILE A 321 1.77 1.30 -40.86
CA ILE A 321 1.07 2.33 -41.65
C ILE A 321 1.79 3.68 -41.58
N GLY A 322 2.42 4.03 -40.45
CA GLY A 322 3.16 5.29 -40.30
C GLY A 322 4.37 5.42 -41.24
N GLY A 323 4.83 4.30 -41.81
CA GLY A 323 5.91 4.25 -42.81
C GLY A 323 5.47 4.26 -44.27
N SER A 324 4.17 4.12 -44.58
CA SER A 324 3.68 3.98 -45.96
C SER A 324 3.54 5.34 -46.66
N GLN A 325 4.03 5.43 -47.90
CA GLN A 325 3.81 6.61 -48.76
C GLN A 325 2.35 6.76 -49.22
N GLN A 326 1.53 5.72 -49.08
CA GLN A 326 0.15 5.71 -49.56
C GLN A 326 -0.84 5.64 -48.41
N ARG A 327 -1.31 6.83 -47.97
CA ARG A 327 -2.27 6.99 -46.87
C ARG A 327 -3.71 6.85 -47.39
N GLN A 328 -4.49 6.02 -46.73
CA GLN A 328 -5.91 5.82 -47.02
C GLN A 328 -6.79 6.67 -46.06
N PRO A 329 -8.08 6.90 -46.38
CA PRO A 329 -9.00 7.59 -45.48
C PRO A 329 -9.23 6.80 -44.17
N LEU A 330 -9.54 7.48 -43.07
CA LEU A 330 -9.76 6.84 -41.75
C LEU A 330 -10.79 5.69 -41.79
N GLY A 331 -11.87 5.85 -42.57
CA GLY A 331 -12.90 4.81 -42.74
C GLY A 331 -12.37 3.51 -43.34
N TYR A 332 -11.31 3.56 -44.15
CA TYR A 332 -10.66 2.37 -44.71
C TYR A 332 -10.00 1.53 -43.59
N TYR A 333 -9.26 2.17 -42.70
CA TYR A 333 -8.57 1.48 -41.60
C TYR A 333 -9.54 0.95 -40.54
N LEU A 334 -10.60 1.72 -40.23
CA LEU A 334 -11.65 1.27 -39.32
C LEU A 334 -12.40 0.05 -39.86
N LYS A 335 -12.58 -0.04 -41.18
CA LYS A 335 -13.13 -1.23 -41.84
C LYS A 335 -12.20 -2.44 -41.71
N GLN A 336 -10.91 -2.25 -41.98
CA GLN A 336 -9.92 -3.33 -41.90
C GLN A 336 -9.77 -3.87 -40.48
N ALA A 337 -9.85 -3.01 -39.46
CA ALA A 337 -9.84 -3.41 -38.06
C ALA A 337 -11.15 -4.10 -37.59
N MET A 338 -12.15 -4.24 -38.49
CA MET A 338 -13.50 -4.73 -38.18
C MET A 338 -14.22 -3.89 -37.11
N LEU A 339 -13.84 -2.62 -36.99
CA LEU A 339 -14.44 -1.67 -36.04
C LEU A 339 -15.67 -0.95 -36.63
N LEU A 340 -15.77 -0.88 -37.96
CA LEU A 340 -16.95 -0.40 -38.68
C LEU A 340 -17.22 -1.25 -39.93
N ASP A 341 -18.49 -1.43 -40.30
CA ASP A 341 -18.90 -2.10 -41.54
C ASP A 341 -19.18 -1.11 -42.70
N ASP A 342 -19.41 -1.65 -43.90
CA ASP A 342 -19.69 -0.87 -45.11
C ASP A 342 -20.94 0.00 -44.99
N GLN A 343 -21.95 -0.47 -44.27
CA GLN A 343 -23.19 0.27 -44.10
C GLN A 343 -22.97 1.48 -43.19
N GLN A 344 -22.27 1.28 -42.07
CA GLN A 344 -21.89 2.34 -41.13
C GLN A 344 -21.01 3.40 -41.82
N ILE A 345 -20.04 2.98 -42.62
CA ILE A 345 -19.17 3.90 -43.37
C ILE A 345 -19.97 4.74 -44.36
N ASN A 346 -20.83 4.12 -45.16
CA ASN A 346 -21.66 4.83 -46.14
C ASN A 346 -22.60 5.85 -45.48
N LEU A 347 -23.18 5.50 -44.32
CA LEU A 347 -24.01 6.42 -43.55
C LEU A 347 -23.23 7.62 -43.04
N ILE A 348 -22.00 7.42 -42.53
CA ILE A 348 -21.15 8.53 -42.08
C ILE A 348 -20.77 9.44 -43.27
N LEU A 349 -20.43 8.86 -44.43
CA LEU A 349 -20.06 9.64 -45.62
C LEU A 349 -21.24 10.48 -46.15
N LEU A 350 -22.47 9.95 -46.14
CA LEU A 350 -23.66 10.71 -46.52
C LEU A 350 -23.94 11.87 -45.55
N GLU A 351 -23.80 11.65 -44.24
CA GLU A 351 -24.00 12.71 -43.24
C GLU A 351 -22.91 13.77 -43.26
N GLN A 352 -21.66 13.38 -43.57
CA GLN A 352 -20.55 14.30 -43.69
C GLN A 352 -20.75 15.32 -44.83
N GLN A 353 -21.54 15.00 -45.85
CA GLN A 353 -21.90 15.97 -46.91
C GLN A 353 -22.88 17.04 -46.43
N GLN A 354 -23.61 16.79 -45.34
CA GLN A 354 -24.63 17.69 -44.79
C GLN A 354 -24.16 18.42 -43.53
N LYS A 355 -23.19 17.84 -42.81
CA LYS A 355 -22.64 18.34 -41.55
C LYS A 355 -21.15 18.61 -41.72
N TYR A 356 -20.67 19.80 -41.32
CA TYR A 356 -19.24 20.16 -41.34
C TYR A 356 -18.39 19.43 -40.25
N LEU A 357 -18.72 18.18 -39.92
CA LEU A 357 -18.03 17.38 -38.92
C LEU A 357 -17.08 16.37 -39.58
N ARG A 358 -15.99 16.04 -38.87
CA ARG A 358 -15.01 15.06 -39.34
C ARG A 358 -15.58 13.64 -39.19
N PHE A 359 -15.07 12.73 -40.02
CA PHE A 359 -15.56 11.34 -40.09
C PHE A 359 -15.55 10.66 -38.71
N GLY A 360 -14.44 10.79 -37.97
CA GLY A 360 -14.31 10.21 -36.63
C GLY A 360 -15.27 10.81 -35.60
N GLU A 361 -15.53 12.12 -35.67
CA GLU A 361 -16.46 12.81 -34.76
C GLU A 361 -17.90 12.30 -34.94
N LEU A 362 -18.31 12.07 -36.20
CA LEU A 362 -19.61 11.49 -36.51
C LEU A 362 -19.74 10.04 -36.02
N ALA A 363 -18.66 9.25 -36.10
CA ALA A 363 -18.65 7.88 -35.59
C ALA A 363 -18.76 7.82 -34.05
N VAL A 364 -18.11 8.75 -33.35
CA VAL A 364 -18.19 8.89 -31.88
C VAL A 364 -19.55 9.41 -31.44
N GLN A 365 -20.10 10.42 -32.13
CA GLN A 365 -21.44 10.95 -31.81
C GLN A 365 -22.53 9.88 -31.94
N LYS A 366 -22.38 8.95 -32.88
CA LYS A 366 -23.27 7.80 -33.07
C LYS A 366 -23.01 6.66 -32.07
N GLN A 367 -22.05 6.82 -31.17
CA GLN A 367 -21.64 5.84 -30.17
C GLN A 367 -21.16 4.51 -30.77
N TRP A 368 -20.73 4.51 -32.04
CA TRP A 368 -20.17 3.33 -32.68
C TRP A 368 -18.70 3.13 -32.34
N LEU A 369 -18.01 4.21 -31.99
CA LEU A 369 -16.61 4.19 -31.55
C LEU A 369 -16.43 5.07 -30.31
N LYS A 370 -15.42 4.75 -29.51
CA LYS A 370 -14.92 5.67 -28.47
C LYS A 370 -13.99 6.70 -29.10
N GLN A 371 -13.93 7.89 -28.51
CA GLN A 371 -12.98 8.94 -28.93
C GLN A 371 -11.53 8.44 -28.87
N GLN A 372 -11.19 7.70 -27.80
CA GLN A 372 -9.88 7.06 -27.61
C GLN A 372 -9.48 6.16 -28.78
N THR A 373 -10.42 5.38 -29.33
CA THR A 373 -10.17 4.48 -30.47
C THR A 373 -9.83 5.26 -31.73
N VAL A 374 -10.54 6.36 -31.98
CA VAL A 374 -10.31 7.24 -33.13
C VAL A 374 -8.96 7.95 -33.00
N ASP A 375 -8.66 8.50 -31.83
CA ASP A 375 -7.43 9.25 -31.56
C ASP A 375 -6.20 8.33 -31.62
N SER A 376 -6.31 7.10 -31.12
CA SER A 376 -5.25 6.10 -31.16
C SER A 376 -4.86 5.78 -32.60
N ILE A 377 -5.80 5.41 -33.47
CA ILE A 377 -5.50 5.10 -34.88
C ILE A 377 -4.95 6.34 -35.61
N LEU A 378 -5.53 7.51 -35.37
CA LEU A 378 -5.06 8.76 -35.99
C LEU A 378 -3.61 9.08 -35.59
N SER A 379 -3.21 8.79 -34.35
CA SER A 379 -1.84 9.03 -33.88
C SER A 379 -0.80 8.25 -34.70
N TYR A 380 -1.13 7.07 -35.19
CA TYR A 380 -0.26 6.28 -36.07
C TYR A 380 -0.27 6.79 -37.52
N LEU A 381 -1.38 7.33 -38.00
CA LEU A 381 -1.48 7.93 -39.33
C LEU A 381 -0.73 9.27 -39.45
N THR A 382 -0.53 9.97 -38.33
CA THR A 382 0.09 11.30 -38.28
C THR A 382 1.55 11.28 -37.83
N ARG A 383 2.07 10.16 -37.32
CA ARG A 383 3.47 10.01 -36.88
C ARG A 383 4.47 10.14 -38.05
N PRO A 384 5.60 10.86 -37.88
CA PRO A 384 6.71 10.86 -38.82
C PRO A 384 7.49 9.53 -38.78
N GLN A 385 8.04 9.11 -39.93
CA GLN A 385 8.83 7.85 -40.05
C GLN A 385 9.99 7.74 -39.04
N THR A 386 10.50 8.85 -38.53
CA THR A 386 11.64 8.91 -37.60
C THR A 386 11.29 8.66 -36.14
N GLU A 387 10.00 8.62 -35.79
CA GLU A 387 9.54 8.49 -34.40
C GLU A 387 8.81 7.16 -34.13
N MET A 388 8.93 6.19 -35.04
CA MET A 388 8.35 4.87 -34.84
C MET A 388 9.34 3.96 -34.08
N PRO A 389 8.90 3.32 -32.98
CA PRO A 389 9.70 2.32 -32.30
C PRO A 389 10.00 1.14 -33.23
N LEU A 390 11.26 0.70 -33.21
CA LEU A 390 11.73 -0.55 -33.82
C LEU A 390 11.18 -1.78 -33.11
#